data_AF-A0A8C5VBF1-F1
#
_entry.id   AF-A0A8C5VBF1-F1
#
_cell.length_a   1.000
_cell.length_b   1.000
_cell.length_c   1.000
_cell.angle_alpha   90.00
_cell.angle_beta   90.00
_cell.angle_gamma   90.00
#
_symmetry.space_group_name_H-M   'P 1'
#
loop_
_entity.id
_entity.type
_entity.pdbx_description
1 polymer ?
#
loop_
_entity_poly.entity_id
_entity_poly.type
_entity_poly.pdbx_seq_one_letter_code
_entity_poly.pdbx_strand_id
1 'polypeptide(L)'
;MSPRWPLLLALALAAVPCALGACPAPADLKREDGTRTCAKLYDKSDPYYENCCAGAELSLEPGADLPYLPSDWANTASSLVVAPRCELTVWSLRGKAGKTRKFSGGAYPRLEEYRLGVFRDWSNAISALYCRCS
;
A
#
# COMPACT_ATOMS: atom_id res chain seq x y z
N MET A 1 -13.86 7.52 63.51
CA MET A 1 -13.09 8.17 62.43
C MET A 1 -13.48 7.56 61.09
N SER A 2 -14.02 8.37 60.20
CA SER A 2 -14.53 7.97 58.87
C SER A 2 -13.41 7.65 57.88
N PRO A 3 -13.56 6.65 56.98
CA PRO A 3 -12.61 6.41 55.90
C PRO A 3 -12.92 7.34 54.72
N ARG A 4 -11.94 8.14 54.29
CA ARG A 4 -12.08 9.03 53.12
C ARG A 4 -11.67 8.29 51.85
N TRP A 5 -12.69 7.99 51.04
CA TRP A 5 -12.86 8.19 49.59
C TRP A 5 -11.66 7.95 48.62
N PRO A 6 -11.90 7.31 47.46
CA PRO A 6 -10.97 6.50 46.70
C PRO A 6 -10.20 7.30 45.65
N LEU A 7 -8.91 7.00 45.49
CA LEU A 7 -8.13 7.38 44.32
C LEU A 7 -8.38 6.32 43.22
N LEU A 8 -9.47 6.52 42.48
CA LEU A 8 -9.66 5.89 41.17
C LEU A 8 -8.63 6.50 40.20
N LEU A 9 -7.48 5.83 40.03
CA LEU A 9 -6.60 6.08 38.90
C LEU A 9 -7.30 5.52 37.64
N ALA A 10 -7.99 6.38 36.91
CA ALA A 10 -8.42 6.09 35.55
C ALA A 10 -7.20 6.15 34.63
N LEU A 11 -6.61 4.99 34.36
CA LEU A 11 -5.57 4.81 33.35
C LEU A 11 -6.22 4.95 31.98
N ALA A 12 -6.26 6.16 31.42
CA ALA A 12 -6.64 6.39 30.04
C ALA A 12 -5.53 5.82 29.13
N LEU A 13 -5.65 4.54 28.76
CA LEU A 13 -4.97 4.02 27.59
C LEU A 13 -5.55 4.76 26.39
N ALA A 14 -4.90 5.84 25.98
CA ALA A 14 -5.00 6.27 24.60
C ALA A 14 -4.55 5.08 23.76
N ALA A 15 -5.51 4.42 23.11
CA ALA A 15 -5.22 3.50 22.04
C ALA A 15 -4.59 4.33 20.92
N VAL A 16 -3.28 4.55 21.01
CA VAL A 16 -2.48 4.92 19.85
C VAL A 16 -2.73 3.78 18.88
N PRO A 17 -3.37 4.00 17.73
CA PRO A 17 -3.41 2.99 16.70
C PRO A 17 -1.95 2.68 16.43
N CYS A 18 -1.50 1.46 16.76
CA CYS A 18 -0.21 0.98 16.28
C CYS A 18 -0.23 1.19 14.77
N ALA A 19 0.51 2.19 14.31
CA ALA A 19 0.76 2.38 12.90
C ALA A 19 1.49 1.11 12.44
N LEU A 20 0.74 0.21 11.81
CA LEU A 20 1.30 -0.94 11.12
C LEU A 20 2.04 -0.39 9.89
N GLY A 21 3.28 0.07 10.09
CA GLY A 21 4.09 0.73 9.05
C GLY A 21 3.67 2.18 8.75
N ALA A 22 4.54 2.97 8.11
CA ALA A 22 4.20 4.31 7.61
C ALA A 22 3.28 4.27 6.38
N CYS A 23 2.91 3.07 5.91
CA CYS A 23 1.92 2.95 4.86
C CYS A 23 0.59 3.54 5.34
N PRO A 24 -0.05 4.42 4.55
CA PRO A 24 -1.36 4.95 4.89
C PRO A 24 -2.34 3.80 5.03
N ALA A 25 -3.30 3.95 5.95
CA ALA A 25 -4.37 2.98 6.06
C ALA A 25 -5.11 2.92 4.71
N PRO A 26 -5.43 1.71 4.19
CA PRO A 26 -6.13 1.58 2.91
C PRO A 26 -7.38 2.45 2.79
N ALA A 27 -8.13 2.62 3.89
CA ALA A 27 -9.36 3.41 3.94
C ALA A 27 -9.13 4.93 3.80
N ASP A 28 -7.90 5.38 4.04
CA ASP A 28 -7.49 6.79 3.96
C ASP A 28 -6.87 7.15 2.61
N LEU A 29 -6.85 6.21 1.65
CA LEU A 29 -6.46 6.49 0.26
C LEU A 29 -7.51 7.38 -0.44
N LYS A 30 -7.37 8.68 -0.24
CA LYS A 30 -8.16 9.73 -0.87
C LYS A 30 -7.21 10.74 -1.49
N ARG A 31 -7.64 11.36 -2.60
CA ARG A 31 -6.98 12.55 -3.15
C ARG A 31 -7.43 13.78 -2.34
N GLU A 32 -6.63 14.85 -2.36
CA GLU A 32 -6.98 16.17 -1.80
C GLU A 32 -8.37 16.66 -2.25
N ASP A 33 -8.74 16.34 -3.50
CA ASP A 33 -10.05 16.69 -4.09
C ASP A 33 -11.21 15.79 -3.62
N GLY A 34 -10.97 14.88 -2.67
CA GLY A 34 -11.97 13.96 -2.11
C GLY A 34 -12.30 12.74 -2.99
N THR A 35 -11.72 12.65 -4.20
CA THR A 35 -11.90 11.48 -5.07
C THR A 35 -11.17 10.26 -4.51
N ARG A 36 -11.81 9.09 -4.62
CA ARG A 36 -11.23 7.82 -4.16
C ARG A 36 -10.00 7.47 -4.99
N THR A 37 -8.93 7.05 -4.32
CA THR A 37 -7.75 6.47 -4.96
C THR A 37 -7.87 4.95 -4.90
N CYS A 38 -7.64 4.26 -6.02
CA CYS A 38 -7.75 2.80 -6.08
C CYS A 38 -6.55 2.11 -5.45
N ALA A 39 -5.34 2.59 -5.77
CA ALA A 39 -4.12 2.15 -5.15
C ALA A 39 -3.05 3.25 -5.23
N LYS A 40 -2.09 3.22 -4.33
CA LYS A 40 -0.86 4.01 -4.37
C LYS A 40 0.34 3.08 -4.43
N LEU A 41 1.29 3.38 -5.32
CA LEU A 41 2.58 2.70 -5.40
C LEU A 41 3.66 3.64 -4.91
N TYR A 42 4.71 3.09 -4.31
CA TYR A 42 5.83 3.82 -3.74
C TYR A 42 7.15 3.18 -4.19
N ASP A 43 8.19 4.00 -4.35
CA ASP A 43 9.51 3.57 -4.82
C ASP A 43 10.45 3.11 -3.69
N LYS A 44 10.23 3.57 -2.45
CA LYS A 44 11.12 3.26 -1.34
C LYS A 44 10.81 1.91 -0.67
N SER A 45 11.86 1.10 -0.54
CA SER A 45 11.93 -0.13 0.27
C SER A 45 12.97 0.05 1.37
N ASP A 46 12.67 -0.40 2.59
CA ASP A 46 13.53 -0.26 3.76
C ASP A 46 13.50 -1.55 4.60
N PRO A 47 14.60 -1.92 5.30
CA PRO A 47 14.58 -3.04 6.24
C PRO A 47 13.54 -2.89 7.36
N TYR A 48 13.23 -1.64 7.74
CA TYR A 48 12.23 -1.32 8.73
C TYR A 48 10.90 -0.99 8.04
N TYR A 49 9.86 -1.78 8.32
CA TYR A 49 8.52 -1.63 7.71
C TYR A 49 7.91 -0.24 7.88
N GLU A 50 8.27 0.46 8.95
CA GLU A 50 7.86 1.84 9.24
C GLU A 50 8.47 2.88 8.31
N ASN A 51 9.48 2.53 7.51
CA ASN A 51 10.09 3.43 6.52
C ASN A 51 9.67 3.10 5.08
N CYS A 52 8.85 2.05 4.90
CA CYS A 52 8.25 1.67 3.63
C CYS A 52 7.02 2.56 3.31
N CYS A 53 6.56 2.54 2.06
CA CYS A 53 5.48 3.40 1.56
C CYS A 53 5.78 4.91 1.66
N ALA A 54 7.01 5.27 1.29
CA ALA A 54 7.49 6.66 1.25
C ALA A 54 8.23 6.91 -0.08
N GLY A 55 8.74 8.13 -0.25
CA GLY A 55 9.46 8.52 -1.47
C GLY A 55 8.52 9.02 -2.56
N ALA A 56 8.83 8.70 -3.82
CA ALA A 56 7.95 9.04 -4.94
C ALA A 56 6.66 8.20 -4.86
N GLU A 57 5.51 8.79 -5.19
CA GLU A 57 4.22 8.11 -5.16
C GLU A 57 3.50 8.18 -6.52
N LEU A 58 2.93 7.04 -6.94
CA LEU A 58 2.04 6.95 -8.08
C LEU A 58 0.64 6.59 -7.59
N SER A 59 -0.27 7.56 -7.69
CA SER A 59 -1.68 7.36 -7.34
C SER A 59 -2.49 6.89 -8.55
N LEU A 60 -3.27 5.84 -8.36
CA LEU A 60 -4.10 5.24 -9.39
C LEU A 60 -5.57 5.54 -9.14
N GLU A 61 -6.27 5.92 -10.21
CA GLU A 61 -7.71 6.12 -10.16
C GLU A 61 -8.47 4.78 -10.22
N PRO A 62 -9.70 4.72 -9.70
CA PRO A 62 -10.59 3.57 -9.92
C PRO A 62 -10.80 3.32 -11.41
N GLY A 63 -10.52 2.11 -11.87
CA GLY A 63 -10.60 1.75 -13.29
C GLY A 63 -9.35 2.10 -14.09
N ALA A 64 -8.30 2.65 -13.47
CA ALA A 64 -7.05 2.97 -14.16
C ALA A 64 -6.45 1.72 -14.81
N ASP A 65 -6.26 1.80 -16.12
CA ASP A 65 -5.68 0.74 -16.93
C ASP A 65 -4.42 1.27 -17.62
N LEU A 66 -3.25 0.87 -17.10
CA LEU A 66 -1.95 1.31 -17.57
C LEU A 66 -1.18 0.11 -18.14
N PRO A 67 -1.37 -0.23 -19.42
CA PRO A 67 -0.54 -1.23 -20.10
C PRO A 67 0.92 -0.78 -20.23
N TYR A 68 1.17 0.53 -20.15
CA TYR A 68 2.50 1.14 -20.13
C TYR A 68 2.54 2.16 -19.00
N LEU A 69 3.43 1.95 -18.03
CA LEU A 69 3.65 2.91 -16.95
C LEU A 69 4.39 4.16 -17.45
N PRO A 70 4.27 5.29 -16.73
CA PRO A 70 5.17 6.42 -16.87
C PRO A 70 6.64 5.96 -16.84
N SER A 71 7.51 6.65 -17.58
CA SER A 71 8.89 6.21 -17.82
C SER A 71 9.72 6.05 -16.53
N ASP A 72 9.39 6.83 -15.51
CA ASP A 72 9.98 6.85 -14.17
C ASP A 72 9.43 5.75 -13.24
N TRP A 73 8.35 5.09 -13.63
CA TRP A 73 7.64 4.10 -12.79
C TRP A 73 7.77 2.65 -13.23
N ALA A 74 8.22 2.40 -14.47
CA ALA A 74 8.44 1.04 -14.95
C ALA A 74 9.55 0.35 -14.13
N ASN A 75 9.20 -0.73 -13.44
CA ASN A 75 10.12 -1.48 -12.57
C ASN A 75 10.67 -0.66 -11.38
N THR A 76 9.89 0.30 -10.88
CA THR A 76 10.31 1.20 -9.79
C THR A 76 9.59 0.92 -8.47
N ALA A 77 8.35 0.42 -8.53
CA ALA A 77 7.56 0.23 -7.33
C ALA A 77 8.13 -0.90 -6.45
N SER A 78 8.29 -0.60 -5.17
CA SER A 78 8.80 -1.53 -4.15
C SER A 78 7.85 -1.72 -2.98
N SER A 79 6.86 -0.83 -2.83
CA SER A 79 5.73 -0.99 -1.92
C SER A 79 4.44 -0.42 -2.52
N LEU A 80 3.29 -0.89 -2.04
CA LEU A 80 1.98 -0.42 -2.52
C LEU A 80 0.89 -0.52 -1.46
N VAL A 81 -0.16 0.27 -1.62
CA VAL A 81 -1.39 0.18 -0.81
C VAL A 81 -2.58 0.17 -1.76
N VAL A 82 -3.51 -0.75 -1.56
CA VAL A 82 -4.74 -0.89 -2.35
C VAL A 82 -5.93 -0.55 -1.47
N ALA A 83 -6.84 0.29 -1.96
CA ALA A 83 -8.00 0.72 -1.21
C ALA A 83 -8.98 -0.44 -0.92
N PRO A 84 -9.79 -0.33 0.16
CA PRO A 84 -10.83 -1.31 0.45
C PRO A 84 -11.79 -1.45 -0.73
N ARG A 85 -12.20 -2.69 -1.00
CA ARG A 85 -13.06 -3.04 -2.15
C ARG A 85 -12.44 -2.72 -3.52
N CYS A 86 -11.12 -2.59 -3.58
CA CYS A 86 -10.37 -2.54 -4.82
C CYS A 86 -9.41 -3.73 -4.93
N GLU A 87 -9.06 -4.07 -6.17
CA GLU A 87 -8.08 -5.07 -6.55
C GLU A 87 -7.13 -4.43 -7.57
N LEU A 88 -5.82 -4.53 -7.31
CA LEU A 88 -4.77 -4.12 -8.22
C LEU A 88 -4.18 -5.37 -8.88
N THR A 89 -4.34 -5.47 -10.20
CA THR A 89 -3.65 -6.48 -11.00
C THR A 89 -2.40 -5.86 -11.59
N VAL A 90 -1.26 -6.56 -11.48
CA VAL A 90 0.03 -6.12 -12.00
C VAL A 90 0.65 -7.17 -12.90
N TRP A 91 1.47 -6.71 -13.84
CA TRP A 91 2.19 -7.56 -14.80
C TRP A 91 3.67 -7.24 -14.80
N SER A 92 4.48 -8.27 -15.01
CA SER A 92 5.94 -8.16 -14.99
C SER A 92 6.53 -7.58 -16.27
N LEU A 93 5.76 -7.55 -17.36
CA LEU A 93 6.18 -6.97 -18.64
C LEU A 93 5.14 -5.94 -19.12
N ARG A 94 5.61 -4.99 -19.92
CA ARG A 94 4.78 -3.98 -20.58
C ARG A 94 3.73 -4.62 -21.49
N GLY A 95 2.64 -3.91 -21.74
CA GLY A 95 1.52 -4.41 -22.55
C GLY A 95 0.72 -5.52 -21.85
N LYS A 96 0.74 -5.56 -20.50
CA LYS A 96 0.08 -6.60 -19.69
C LYS A 96 0.55 -8.03 -20.00
N ALA A 97 1.84 -8.21 -20.21
CA ALA A 97 2.45 -9.49 -20.55
C ALA A 97 3.26 -10.07 -19.37
N GLY A 98 3.75 -11.30 -19.55
CA GLY A 98 4.60 -11.97 -18.56
C GLY A 98 3.81 -12.54 -17.40
N LYS A 99 4.39 -12.49 -16.19
CA LYS A 99 3.74 -12.99 -14.98
C LYS A 99 2.77 -11.95 -14.44
N THR A 100 1.69 -12.42 -13.83
CA THR A 100 0.64 -11.58 -13.26
C THR A 100 0.48 -11.84 -11.77
N ARG A 101 0.17 -10.80 -11.00
CA ARG A 101 -0.24 -10.91 -9.60
C ARG A 101 -1.39 -9.98 -9.30
N LYS A 102 -2.24 -10.41 -8.36
CA LYS A 102 -3.34 -9.61 -7.82
C LYS A 102 -3.04 -9.24 -6.37
N PHE A 103 -3.30 -8.00 -6.03
CA PHE A 103 -3.26 -7.45 -4.69
C PHE A 103 -4.66 -6.96 -4.32
N SER A 104 -5.21 -7.50 -3.24
CA SER A 104 -6.52 -7.11 -2.69
C SER A 104 -6.38 -5.85 -1.84
N GLY A 105 -7.50 -5.28 -1.38
CA GLY A 105 -7.47 -4.15 -0.45
C GLY A 105 -6.60 -4.43 0.79
N GLY A 106 -5.60 -3.59 1.02
CA GLY A 106 -4.56 -3.81 2.03
C GLY A 106 -3.29 -2.98 1.79
N ALA A 107 -2.39 -3.00 2.77
CA ALA A 107 -1.05 -2.40 2.65
C ALA A 107 -0.02 -3.51 2.40
N TYR A 108 0.89 -3.24 1.45
CA TYR A 108 1.93 -4.15 0.98
C TYR A 108 3.27 -3.42 1.05
N PRO A 109 3.84 -3.29 2.26
CA PRO A 109 5.02 -2.46 2.52
C PRO A 109 6.31 -2.98 1.87
N ARG A 110 6.37 -4.25 1.47
CA ARG A 110 7.59 -4.87 0.92
C ARG A 110 7.25 -5.83 -0.21
N LEU A 111 7.48 -5.39 -1.44
CA LEU A 111 7.23 -6.23 -2.60
C LEU A 111 8.21 -7.41 -2.72
N GLU A 112 9.31 -7.38 -1.97
CA GLU A 112 10.32 -8.44 -1.91
C GLU A 112 9.78 -9.74 -1.30
N GLU A 113 8.77 -9.64 -0.44
CA GLU A 113 8.13 -10.80 0.19
C GLU A 113 7.24 -11.57 -0.79
N TYR A 114 6.92 -10.94 -1.93
CA TYR A 114 6.01 -11.48 -2.91
C TYR A 114 6.80 -12.05 -4.06
N ARG A 115 6.89 -13.39 -4.13
CA ARG A 115 7.65 -14.08 -5.18
C ARG A 115 7.12 -13.83 -6.61
N LEU A 116 8.07 -13.70 -7.53
CA LEU A 116 7.93 -13.62 -8.99
C LEU A 116 8.65 -14.83 -9.63
N GLY A 117 8.23 -16.04 -9.26
CA GLY A 117 8.94 -17.27 -9.62
C GLY A 117 9.97 -17.68 -8.57
N VAL A 118 11.05 -18.32 -9.02
CA VAL A 118 12.00 -19.00 -8.12
C VAL A 118 13.07 -18.06 -7.57
N PHE A 119 13.63 -17.17 -8.41
CA PHE A 119 14.78 -16.31 -8.05
C PHE A 119 14.46 -14.81 -8.03
N ARG A 120 13.19 -14.45 -8.17
CA ARG A 120 12.75 -13.05 -8.25
C ARG A 120 11.54 -12.84 -7.37
N ASP A 121 11.33 -11.59 -7.01
CA ASP A 121 10.15 -11.08 -6.31
C ASP A 121 9.51 -9.93 -7.11
N TRP A 122 8.45 -9.35 -6.56
CA TRP A 122 7.68 -8.29 -7.20
C TRP A 122 8.26 -6.89 -6.96
N SER A 123 9.29 -6.74 -6.13
CA SER A 123 9.97 -5.46 -5.94
C SER A 123 10.65 -5.06 -7.24
N ASN A 124 10.45 -3.83 -7.67
CA ASN A 124 11.03 -3.27 -8.89
C ASN A 124 10.75 -4.14 -10.13
N ALA A 125 9.57 -4.75 -10.20
CA ALA A 125 9.22 -5.68 -11.29
C ALA A 125 7.87 -5.39 -11.96
N ILE A 126 7.13 -4.39 -11.48
CA ILE A 126 5.83 -4.02 -12.04
C ILE A 126 6.06 -3.15 -13.30
N SER A 127 5.54 -3.59 -14.44
CA SER A 127 5.68 -2.90 -15.73
C SER A 127 4.35 -2.52 -16.39
N ALA A 128 3.24 -3.09 -15.93
CA ALA A 128 1.89 -2.72 -16.32
C ALA A 128 0.93 -3.02 -15.18
N LEU A 129 -0.21 -2.33 -15.14
CA LEU A 129 -1.19 -2.50 -14.07
C LEU A 129 -2.62 -2.18 -14.51
N TYR A 130 -3.56 -2.66 -13.72
CA TYR A 130 -4.98 -2.40 -13.86
C TYR A 130 -5.61 -2.40 -12.48
N CYS A 131 -6.29 -1.32 -12.13
CA CYS A 131 -6.91 -1.15 -10.82
C CYS A 131 -8.43 -1.16 -10.95
N ARG A 132 -9.09 -2.11 -10.29
CA ARG A 132 -10.55 -2.28 -10.33
C ARG A 132 -11.12 -2.07 -8.93
N CYS A 133 -12.18 -1.28 -8.81
CA CYS A 133 -12.95 -1.16 -7.57
C CYS A 133 -14.40 -1.62 -7.78
N SER A 134 -15.02 -2.15 -6.72
CA SER A 134 -16.42 -2.61 -6.67
C SER A 134 -17.29 -1.79 -5.72
#